data_AF-A0A7G2K1F3-F1
#
_entry.id   AF-A0A7G2K1F3-F1
#
_cell.length_a   1.000
_cell.length_b   1.000
_cell.length_c   1.000
_cell.angle_alpha   90.00
_cell.angle_beta   90.00
_cell.angle_gamma   90.00
#
_symmetry.space_group_name_H-M   'P 1'
#
loop_
_entity.id
_entity.type
_entity.pdbx_description
1 polymer ?
#
loop_
_entity_poly.entity_id
_entity_poly.type
_entity_poly.pdbx_seq_one_letter_code
_entity_poly.pdbx_strand_id
1 'polypeptide(L)'
;APHFGLGLEGYATWTSPIRKYSDMVNHRLIKAVLAKQPYEKPQNDVLARLQEARRQNRLVERDIADWLYCRYLAPKVAENVEFNAEVQDVMRAGLRVQLLENSASLFIPAATLHNNKEEIQLNPDELALYIKGERTYKIGDIVKVKLTEVKEAIRSIIGEI
;
A
#
# COMPACT_ATOMS: atom_id res chain seq x y z
N ALA A 1 -10.45 15.75 -17.63
CA ALA A 1 -10.89 14.34 -17.61
C ALA A 1 -11.77 14.12 -16.39
N PRO A 2 -12.84 13.33 -16.50
CA PRO A 2 -13.72 12.99 -15.38
C PRO A 2 -12.98 12.19 -14.31
N HIS A 3 -13.49 12.26 -13.08
CA HIS A 3 -12.99 11.48 -11.95
C HIS A 3 -13.86 10.22 -11.77
N PHE A 4 -13.53 9.17 -12.52
CA PHE A 4 -14.30 7.90 -12.54
C PHE A 4 -14.54 7.31 -11.15
N GLY A 5 -13.53 7.25 -10.29
CA GLY A 5 -13.67 6.71 -8.94
C GLY A 5 -14.59 7.50 -8.00
N LEU A 6 -15.00 8.71 -8.39
CA LEU A 6 -15.98 9.53 -7.65
C LEU A 6 -17.30 9.68 -8.44
N GLY A 7 -17.39 9.18 -9.67
CA GLY A 7 -18.54 9.38 -10.54
C GLY A 7 -18.79 10.84 -10.94
N LEU A 8 -17.75 11.69 -11.00
CA LEU A 8 -17.88 13.13 -11.27
C LEU A 8 -17.28 13.51 -12.64
N GLU A 9 -18.00 14.32 -13.41
CA GLU A 9 -17.52 14.85 -14.70
C GLU A 9 -16.34 15.81 -14.55
N GLY A 10 -16.30 16.56 -13.44
CA GLY A 10 -15.22 17.45 -13.08
C GLY A 10 -14.98 17.45 -11.58
N TYR A 11 -13.72 17.34 -11.17
CA TYR A 11 -13.33 17.38 -9.76
C TYR A 11 -12.04 18.16 -9.57
N ALA A 12 -12.07 19.12 -8.64
CA ALA A 12 -10.92 19.89 -8.22
C ALA A 12 -10.96 20.09 -6.70
N THR A 13 -9.78 20.10 -6.08
CA THR A 13 -9.64 20.30 -4.63
C THR A 13 -9.17 21.72 -4.33
N TRP A 14 -9.79 22.36 -3.35
CA TRP A 14 -9.41 23.69 -2.88
C TRP A 14 -9.56 23.82 -1.35
N THR A 15 -9.87 22.74 -0.65
CA THR A 15 -10.23 22.76 0.77
C THR A 15 -9.04 22.61 1.71
N SER A 16 -7.82 22.39 1.18
CA SER A 16 -6.62 22.14 2.00
C SER A 16 -5.39 22.96 1.57
N PRO A 17 -5.50 24.30 1.35
CA PRO A 17 -4.42 25.12 0.80
C PRO A 17 -3.17 25.20 1.68
N ILE A 18 -3.29 25.03 3.00
CA ILE A 18 -2.16 25.05 3.93
C ILE A 18 -1.21 23.87 3.68
N ARG A 19 -1.72 22.72 3.24
CA ARG A 19 -0.97 21.46 3.10
C ARG A 19 -0.95 20.91 1.67
N LYS A 20 -1.56 21.61 0.71
CA LYS A 20 -1.59 21.24 -0.71
C LYS A 20 -1.41 22.49 -1.57
N TYR A 21 -0.26 22.61 -2.23
CA TYR A 21 0.03 23.74 -3.11
C TYR A 21 -0.96 23.85 -4.29
N SER A 22 -1.47 22.71 -4.80
CA SER A 22 -2.55 22.68 -5.81
C SER A 22 -3.80 23.44 -5.37
N ASP A 23 -4.18 23.30 -4.10
CA ASP A 23 -5.37 23.95 -3.54
C ASP A 23 -5.12 25.46 -3.41
N MET A 24 -3.90 25.88 -3.07
CA MET A 24 -3.52 27.29 -3.08
C MET A 24 -3.56 27.89 -4.51
N VAL A 25 -3.14 27.15 -5.54
CA VAL A 25 -3.28 27.57 -6.94
C VAL A 25 -4.76 27.76 -7.28
N ASN A 26 -5.61 26.80 -6.93
CA ASN A 26 -7.06 26.91 -7.15
C ASN A 26 -7.67 28.10 -6.39
N HIS A 27 -7.22 28.39 -5.17
CA HIS A 27 -7.64 29.61 -4.45
C HIS A 27 -7.30 30.88 -5.22
N ARG A 28 -6.10 30.99 -5.80
CA ARG A 28 -5.69 32.15 -6.60
C ARG A 28 -6.56 32.30 -7.85
N LEU A 29 -6.82 31.20 -8.55
CA LEU A 29 -7.67 31.18 -9.74
C LEU A 29 -9.12 31.57 -9.42
N ILE A 30 -9.71 30.99 -8.37
CA ILE A 30 -11.07 31.33 -7.92
C ILE A 30 -11.16 32.81 -7.55
N LYS A 31 -10.18 33.34 -6.81
CA LYS A 31 -10.14 34.77 -6.46
C LYS A 31 -10.03 35.67 -7.70
N ALA A 32 -9.19 35.32 -8.67
CA ALA A 32 -9.06 36.08 -9.92
C ALA A 32 -10.37 36.09 -10.72
N VAL A 33 -11.06 34.95 -10.82
CA VAL A 33 -12.38 34.83 -11.46
C VAL A 33 -13.41 35.73 -10.77
N LEU A 34 -13.49 35.68 -9.44
CA LEU A 34 -14.42 36.52 -8.66
C LEU A 34 -14.11 38.02 -8.82
N ALA A 35 -12.83 38.38 -8.89
CA ALA A 35 -12.37 39.75 -9.09
C ALA A 35 -12.37 40.20 -10.56
N LYS A 36 -12.77 39.33 -11.51
CA LYS A 36 -12.70 39.55 -12.96
C LYS A 36 -11.30 39.98 -13.45
N GLN A 37 -10.26 39.47 -12.81
CA GLN A 37 -8.87 39.70 -13.18
C GLN A 37 -8.40 38.65 -14.19
N PRO A 38 -7.43 38.98 -15.07
CA PRO A 38 -6.81 37.98 -15.93
C PRO A 38 -6.13 36.91 -15.07
N TYR A 39 -6.19 35.66 -15.53
CA TYR A 39 -5.51 34.53 -14.90
C TYR A 39 -4.88 33.66 -15.97
N GLU A 40 -3.77 33.02 -15.61
CA GLU A 40 -3.06 32.10 -16.47
C GLU A 40 -3.33 30.65 -16.07
N LYS A 41 -3.37 29.78 -17.08
CA LYS A 41 -3.43 28.35 -16.84
C LYS A 41 -2.12 27.91 -16.17
N PRO A 42 -2.16 27.10 -15.09
CA PRO A 42 -0.94 26.55 -14.49
C PRO A 42 -0.11 25.79 -15.53
N GLN A 43 1.20 26.03 -15.52
CA GLN A 43 2.13 25.37 -16.42
C GLN A 43 2.25 23.86 -16.09
N ASN A 44 2.48 23.04 -17.12
CA ASN A 44 2.47 21.57 -16.99
C ASN A 44 3.63 21.03 -16.13
N ASP A 45 4.76 21.73 -16.11
CA ASP A 45 5.94 21.41 -15.28
C ASP A 45 5.63 21.54 -13.78
N VAL A 46 4.87 22.57 -13.38
CA VAL A 46 4.38 22.72 -12.00
C VAL A 46 3.50 21.54 -11.62
N LEU A 47 2.60 21.11 -12.52
CA LEU A 47 1.73 19.96 -12.30
C LEU A 47 2.54 18.66 -12.13
N ALA A 48 3.55 18.45 -12.99
CA ALA A 48 4.44 17.30 -12.91
C ALA A 48 5.20 17.28 -11.58
N ARG A 49 5.73 18.43 -11.15
CA ARG A 49 6.43 18.56 -9.85
C ARG A 49 5.53 18.26 -8.66
N LEU A 50 4.26 18.68 -8.71
CA LEU A 50 3.29 18.38 -7.65
C LEU A 50 2.94 16.89 -7.57
N GLN A 51 2.82 16.22 -8.72
CA GLN A 51 2.61 14.77 -8.78
C GLN A 51 3.81 14.02 -8.20
N GLU A 52 5.02 14.42 -8.58
CA GLU A 52 6.24 13.79 -8.07
C GLU A 52 6.42 14.01 -6.57
N ALA A 53 6.21 15.23 -6.08
CA ALA A 53 6.26 15.51 -4.64
C ALA A 53 5.24 14.67 -3.84
N ARG A 54 4.02 14.51 -4.36
CA ARG A 54 3.01 13.63 -3.73
C ARG A 54 3.44 12.16 -3.72
N ARG A 55 4.08 11.69 -4.78
CA ARG A 55 4.62 10.32 -4.86
C ARG A 55 5.73 10.13 -3.83
N GLN A 56 6.70 11.05 -3.79
CA GLN A 56 7.81 11.01 -2.84
C GLN A 56 7.34 11.05 -1.39
N ASN A 57 6.40 11.93 -1.04
CA ASN A 57 5.85 11.99 0.31
C ASN A 57 5.24 10.66 0.75
N ARG A 58 4.49 9.98 -0.13
CA ARG A 58 3.91 8.66 0.17
C ARG A 58 4.97 7.57 0.35
N LEU A 59 6.04 7.61 -0.44
CA LEU A 59 7.14 6.67 -0.29
C LEU A 59 7.85 6.84 1.06
N VAL A 60 8.16 8.09 1.43
CA VAL A 60 8.80 8.39 2.72
C VAL A 60 7.90 8.00 3.89
N GLU A 61 6.60 8.33 3.82
CA GLU A 61 5.62 7.94 4.84
C GLU A 61 5.58 6.42 5.03
N ARG A 62 5.50 5.66 3.93
CA ARG A 62 5.52 4.19 3.98
C ARG A 62 6.83 3.67 4.55
N ASP A 63 7.97 4.18 4.08
CA ASP A 63 9.28 3.70 4.54
C ASP A 63 9.49 3.93 6.04
N ILE A 64 8.99 5.03 6.59
CA ILE A 64 8.98 5.30 8.04
C ILE A 64 8.03 4.33 8.75
N ALA A 65 6.82 4.11 8.22
CA ALA A 65 5.87 3.18 8.78
C ALA A 65 6.43 1.74 8.84
N ASP A 66 7.05 1.26 7.76
CA ASP A 66 7.69 -0.06 7.69
C ASP A 66 8.78 -0.22 8.75
N TRP A 67 9.60 0.82 8.96
CA TRP A 67 10.61 0.83 10.03
C TRP A 67 9.99 0.78 11.43
N LEU A 68 8.94 1.57 11.67
CA LEU A 68 8.24 1.59 12.96
C LEU A 68 7.52 0.27 13.24
N TYR A 69 6.90 -0.35 12.24
CA TYR A 69 6.27 -1.67 12.38
C TYR A 69 7.29 -2.75 12.72
N CYS A 70 8.48 -2.74 12.08
CA CYS A 70 9.54 -3.66 12.45
C CYS A 70 9.90 -3.52 13.94
N ARG A 71 10.13 -2.29 14.42
CA ARG A 71 10.49 -2.07 15.83
C ARG A 71 9.36 -2.46 16.78
N TYR A 72 8.11 -2.21 16.40
CA TYR A 72 6.94 -2.58 17.19
C TYR A 72 6.73 -4.10 17.27
N LEU A 73 6.97 -4.83 16.17
CA LEU A 73 6.70 -6.26 16.06
C LEU A 73 7.90 -7.15 16.44
N ALA A 74 9.12 -6.61 16.47
CA ALA A 74 10.32 -7.35 16.88
C ALA A 74 10.17 -8.12 18.21
N PRO A 75 9.68 -7.53 19.33
CA PRO A 75 9.51 -8.28 20.58
C PRO A 75 8.42 -9.37 20.48
N LYS A 76 7.43 -9.20 19.61
CA LYS A 76 6.29 -10.13 19.45
C LYS A 76 6.67 -11.45 18.80
N VAL A 77 7.83 -11.53 18.15
CA VAL A 77 8.39 -12.78 17.63
C VAL A 77 8.63 -13.77 18.78
N ALA A 78 9.23 -13.31 19.88
CA ALA A 78 9.50 -14.17 21.04
C ALA A 78 8.23 -14.55 21.82
N GLU A 79 7.21 -13.68 21.80
CA GLU A 79 5.91 -13.91 22.44
C GLU A 79 5.06 -14.96 21.69
N ASN A 80 5.41 -15.29 20.43
CA ASN A 80 4.72 -16.26 19.59
C ASN A 80 3.20 -16.01 19.45
N VAL A 81 2.84 -14.73 19.33
CA VAL A 81 1.43 -14.28 19.21
C VAL A 81 0.88 -14.61 17.82
N GLU A 82 -0.36 -15.11 17.78
CA GLU A 82 -1.12 -15.27 16.54
C GLU A 82 -1.85 -13.98 16.16
N PHE A 83 -1.76 -13.61 14.89
CA PHE A 83 -2.48 -12.47 14.33
C PHE A 83 -3.42 -12.94 13.22
N ASN A 84 -4.54 -12.25 13.06
CA ASN A 84 -5.33 -12.36 11.83
C ASN A 84 -4.75 -11.41 10.77
N ALA A 85 -4.56 -11.91 9.56
CA ALA A 85 -4.02 -11.14 8.45
C ALA A 85 -4.81 -11.40 7.17
N GLU A 86 -4.95 -10.38 6.33
CA GLU A 86 -5.53 -10.48 5.00
C GLU A 86 -4.44 -10.67 3.95
N VAL A 87 -4.61 -11.63 3.03
CA VAL A 87 -3.73 -11.80 1.87
C VAL A 87 -3.89 -10.61 0.93
N GLN A 88 -2.87 -9.77 0.82
CA GLN A 88 -2.85 -8.60 -0.05
C GLN A 88 -2.26 -8.90 -1.43
N ASP A 89 -1.35 -9.88 -1.50
CA ASP A 89 -0.73 -10.28 -2.76
C ASP A 89 -0.27 -11.74 -2.72
N VAL A 90 -0.30 -12.38 -3.88
CA VAL A 90 0.15 -13.76 -4.08
C VAL A 90 1.29 -13.78 -5.10
N MET A 91 2.39 -14.44 -4.75
CA MET A 91 3.59 -14.50 -5.59
C MET A 91 4.14 -15.93 -5.61
N ARG A 92 4.92 -16.28 -6.63
CA ARG A 92 5.65 -17.57 -6.63
C ARG A 92 6.58 -17.72 -5.42
N ALA A 93 7.07 -16.60 -4.89
CA ALA A 93 7.96 -16.58 -3.73
C ALA A 93 7.22 -16.77 -2.39
N GLY A 94 5.90 -16.59 -2.35
CA GLY A 94 5.13 -16.60 -1.10
C GLY A 94 3.91 -15.67 -1.13
N LEU A 95 3.43 -15.30 0.05
CA LEU A 95 2.30 -14.38 0.24
C LEU A 95 2.78 -13.08 0.85
N ARG A 96 2.19 -11.96 0.43
CA ARG A 96 2.22 -10.72 1.23
C ARG A 96 0.89 -10.61 1.94
N VAL A 97 0.92 -10.52 3.26
CA VAL A 97 -0.29 -10.35 4.06
C VAL A 97 -0.21 -9.07 4.87
N GLN A 98 -1.36 -8.57 5.28
CA GLN A 98 -1.50 -7.38 6.12
C GLN A 98 -2.25 -7.74 7.40
N LEU A 99 -1.65 -7.43 8.56
CA LEU A 99 -2.30 -7.64 9.85
C LEU A 99 -3.56 -6.78 9.96
N LEU A 100 -4.67 -7.38 10.38
CA LEU A 100 -5.95 -6.67 10.51
C LEU A 100 -5.94 -5.63 11.65
N GLU A 101 -5.16 -5.88 12.71
CA GLU A 101 -5.17 -5.07 13.94
C GLU A 101 -4.43 -3.75 13.79
N ASN A 102 -3.38 -3.71 12.97
CA ASN A 102 -2.47 -2.57 12.89
C ASN A 102 -1.97 -2.28 11.47
N SER A 103 -2.45 -3.00 10.45
CA SER A 103 -2.10 -2.79 9.04
C SER A 103 -0.61 -3.02 8.68
N ALA A 104 0.19 -3.61 9.57
CA ALA A 104 1.57 -3.99 9.27
C ALA A 104 1.59 -5.04 8.16
N SER A 105 2.48 -4.86 7.18
CA SER A 105 2.69 -5.82 6.10
C SER A 105 3.81 -6.79 6.46
N LEU A 106 3.59 -8.07 6.21
CA LEU A 106 4.57 -9.13 6.38
C LEU A 106 4.59 -10.07 5.18
N PHE A 107 5.70 -10.78 5.05
CA PHE A 107 5.93 -11.75 3.99
C PHE A 107 5.94 -13.17 4.54
N ILE A 108 5.21 -14.07 3.88
CA ILE A 108 5.14 -15.48 4.20
C ILE A 108 5.84 -16.25 3.08
N PRO A 109 7.05 -16.79 3.30
CA PRO A 109 7.79 -17.48 2.26
C PRO A 109 7.06 -18.74 1.78
N ALA A 110 7.09 -19.03 0.48
CA ALA A 110 6.44 -20.24 -0.07
C ALA A 110 6.93 -21.55 0.59
N ALA A 111 8.17 -21.56 1.09
CA ALA A 111 8.76 -22.70 1.79
C ALA A 111 8.08 -23.03 3.13
N THR A 112 7.38 -22.07 3.76
CA THR A 112 6.58 -22.31 4.97
C THR A 112 5.17 -22.77 4.64
N LEU A 113 4.70 -22.57 3.40
CA LEU A 113 3.37 -22.98 2.95
C LEU A 113 3.34 -24.45 2.55
N HIS A 114 4.40 -24.91 1.86
CA HIS A 114 4.53 -26.30 1.43
C HIS A 114 5.99 -26.67 1.13
N ASN A 115 6.36 -27.92 1.44
CA ASN A 115 7.75 -28.40 1.33
C ASN A 115 8.24 -28.52 -0.12
N ASN A 116 7.34 -28.85 -1.06
CA ASN A 116 7.70 -29.02 -2.47
C ASN A 116 7.30 -27.78 -3.28
N LYS A 117 8.29 -27.01 -3.74
CA LYS A 117 8.08 -25.80 -4.55
C LYS A 117 7.46 -26.08 -5.92
N GLU A 118 7.64 -27.28 -6.49
CA GLU A 118 7.07 -27.63 -7.80
C GLU A 118 5.55 -27.84 -7.73
N GLU A 119 5.05 -28.18 -6.54
CA GLU A 119 3.61 -28.33 -6.27
C GLU A 119 2.93 -27.00 -5.96
N ILE A 120 3.69 -25.91 -5.84
CA ILE A 120 3.18 -24.56 -5.63
C ILE A 120 3.05 -23.86 -6.99
N GLN A 121 1.81 -23.55 -7.36
CA GLN A 121 1.49 -22.92 -8.64
C GLN A 121 0.76 -21.60 -8.41
N LEU A 122 1.19 -20.55 -9.12
CA LEU A 122 0.51 -19.27 -9.13
C LEU A 122 -0.46 -19.24 -10.31
N ASN A 123 -1.72 -18.93 -10.08
CA ASN A 123 -2.70 -18.64 -11.12
C ASN A 123 -2.90 -17.10 -11.20
N PRO A 124 -2.34 -16.42 -12.23
CA PRO A 124 -2.44 -14.96 -12.35
C PRO A 124 -3.86 -14.47 -12.63
N ASP A 125 -4.69 -15.26 -13.32
CA ASP A 125 -6.05 -14.85 -13.67
C ASP A 125 -6.98 -14.87 -12.44
N GLU A 126 -6.72 -15.78 -11.50
CA GLU A 126 -7.46 -15.87 -10.24
C GLU A 126 -6.83 -15.09 -9.08
N LEU A 127 -5.60 -14.59 -9.27
CA LEU A 127 -4.78 -14.00 -8.20
C LEU A 127 -4.73 -14.92 -6.97
N ALA A 128 -4.45 -16.19 -7.24
CA ALA A 128 -4.46 -17.25 -6.23
C ALA A 128 -3.25 -18.19 -6.36
N LEU A 129 -2.85 -18.75 -5.22
CA LEU A 129 -1.80 -19.75 -5.07
C LEU A 129 -2.45 -21.12 -4.83
N TYR A 130 -2.04 -22.08 -5.65
CA TYR A 130 -2.48 -23.46 -5.63
C TYR A 130 -1.38 -24.35 -5.09
N ILE A 131 -1.75 -25.31 -4.26
CA ILE A 131 -0.86 -26.34 -3.72
C ILE A 131 -1.46 -27.69 -4.10
N LYS A 132 -0.69 -28.55 -4.79
CA LYS A 132 -1.17 -29.85 -5.30
C LYS A 132 -2.40 -29.75 -6.21
N GLY A 133 -2.55 -28.64 -6.93
CA GLY A 133 -3.68 -28.41 -7.83
C GLY A 133 -4.96 -27.93 -7.14
N GLU A 134 -4.95 -27.73 -5.82
CA GLU A 134 -6.07 -27.15 -5.07
C GLU A 134 -5.79 -25.68 -4.73
N ARG A 135 -6.81 -24.82 -4.85
CA ARG A 135 -6.68 -23.39 -4.52
C ARG A 135 -6.56 -23.23 -3.01
N THR A 136 -5.37 -22.86 -2.53
CA THR A 136 -5.09 -22.79 -1.09
C THR A 136 -5.18 -21.37 -0.55
N TYR A 137 -4.67 -20.37 -1.28
CA TYR A 137 -4.68 -18.97 -0.84
C TYR A 137 -5.04 -18.04 -2.00
N LYS A 138 -5.83 -17.02 -1.74
CA LYS A 138 -6.22 -15.99 -2.70
C LYS A 138 -6.15 -14.60 -2.05
N ILE A 139 -5.93 -13.57 -2.86
CA ILE A 139 -6.09 -12.18 -2.41
C ILE A 139 -7.47 -11.99 -1.76
N GLY A 140 -7.47 -11.40 -0.55
CA GLY A 140 -8.65 -11.16 0.28
C GLY A 140 -8.93 -12.25 1.31
N ASP A 141 -8.26 -13.41 1.25
CA ASP A 141 -8.43 -14.45 2.27
C ASP A 141 -7.89 -13.98 3.62
N ILE A 142 -8.61 -14.31 4.70
CA ILE A 142 -8.14 -14.10 6.08
C ILE A 142 -7.42 -15.36 6.56
N VAL A 143 -6.18 -15.18 6.98
CA VAL A 143 -5.31 -16.25 7.49
C VAL A 143 -4.83 -15.90 8.89
N LYS A 144 -4.56 -16.93 9.70
CA LYS A 144 -3.85 -16.77 10.97
C LYS A 144 -2.35 -16.86 10.70
N VAL A 145 -1.57 -15.97 11.30
CA VAL A 145 -0.13 -15.91 11.09
C VAL A 145 0.63 -15.73 12.39
N LYS A 146 1.82 -16.30 12.44
CA LYS A 146 2.81 -16.10 13.49
C LYS A 146 4.03 -15.40 12.91
N LEU A 147 4.65 -14.53 13.71
CA LEU A 147 5.88 -13.85 13.30
C LEU A 147 7.06 -14.76 13.57
N THR A 148 7.92 -14.93 12.56
CA THR A 148 9.11 -15.79 12.67
C THR A 148 10.39 -14.96 12.79
N GLU A 149 10.47 -13.84 12.06
CA GLU A 149 11.68 -13.02 12.03
C GLU A 149 11.35 -11.56 11.70
N VAL A 150 12.06 -10.62 12.32
CA VAL A 150 12.04 -9.21 11.95
C VAL A 150 13.45 -8.72 11.64
N LYS A 151 13.67 -8.24 10.43
CA LYS A 151 14.95 -7.70 9.94
C LYS A 151 14.85 -6.18 9.80
N GLU A 152 15.17 -5.46 10.86
CA GLU A 152 15.09 -4.00 10.89
C GLU A 152 15.95 -3.32 9.82
N ALA A 153 17.15 -3.86 9.55
CA ALA A 153 18.09 -3.30 8.56
C ALA A 153 17.49 -3.18 7.15
N ILE A 154 16.61 -4.11 6.78
CA ILE A 154 15.92 -4.12 5.48
C ILE A 154 14.41 -3.88 5.60
N ARG A 155 13.94 -3.50 6.79
CA ARG A 155 12.51 -3.31 7.15
C ARG A 155 11.61 -4.46 6.72
N SER A 156 12.03 -5.69 6.98
CA SER A 156 11.30 -6.89 6.57
C SER A 156 10.75 -7.64 7.79
N ILE A 157 9.47 -7.98 7.74
CA ILE A 157 8.81 -8.83 8.73
C ILE A 157 8.44 -10.14 8.01
N ILE A 158 8.90 -11.25 8.55
CA ILE A 158 8.65 -12.60 8.04
C ILE A 158 7.71 -13.31 9.02
N GLY A 159 6.75 -14.05 8.46
CA GLY A 159 5.87 -14.90 9.24
C GLY A 159 5.59 -16.23 8.57
N GLU A 160 4.78 -17.04 9.24
CA GLU A 160 4.25 -18.30 8.77
C GLU A 160 2.77 -18.42 9.13
N ILE A 161 2.08 -19.36 8.47
CA ILE A 161 0.67 -19.71 8.73
C ILE A 161 0.65 -20.93 9.62
#